data_AF-M0M843-F1
#
_entry.id   AF-M0M843-F1
#
_cell.length_a   1.000
_cell.length_b   1.000
_cell.length_c   1.000
_cell.angle_alpha   90.00
_cell.angle_beta   90.00
_cell.angle_gamma   90.00
#
_symmetry.space_group_name_H-M   'P 1'
#
loop_
_entity.id
_entity.type
_entity.pdbx_description
1 polymer ?
#
loop_
_entity_poly.entity_id
_entity_poly.type
_entity_poly.pdbx_seq_one_letter_code
_entity_poly.pdbx_strand_id
1 'polypeptide(L)'
;MSVQSTSGLIVEEFQNNAGVDIDGEEVREKMNTLVEDYQVPEQEARRSVVNGLLDEHDIDQDAFYASDDGGNELVQVGDIDEPEQWIDIEVKVDQLWKPNSESMAQVGLVADESGRTKFIS
;
A
#
# COMPACT_ATOMS: atom_id res chain seq x y z
N MET A 1 -9.51 10.23 3.15
CA MET A 1 -10.50 9.62 2.22
C MET A 1 -11.86 9.84 2.87
N SER A 2 -12.95 9.22 2.43
CA SER A 2 -14.20 9.21 3.23
C SER A 2 -14.36 7.82 3.84
N VAL A 3 -14.90 7.72 5.06
CA VAL A 3 -15.24 6.45 5.71
C VAL A 3 -16.02 5.50 4.79
N GLN A 4 -16.92 6.03 3.96
CA GLN A 4 -17.69 5.22 3.01
C GLN A 4 -16.84 4.60 1.90
N SER A 5 -15.80 5.31 1.45
CA SER A 5 -14.84 4.80 0.46
C SER A 5 -13.93 3.75 1.10
N THR A 6 -13.45 4.02 2.31
CA THR A 6 -12.59 3.09 3.06
C THR A 6 -13.31 1.79 3.41
N SER A 7 -14.58 1.85 3.82
CA SER A 7 -15.37 0.65 4.13
C SER A 7 -15.61 -0.21 2.89
N GLY A 8 -15.82 0.41 1.72
CA GLY A 8 -15.96 -0.29 0.45
C GLY A 8 -14.69 -1.03 0.03
N LEU A 9 -13.53 -0.40 0.22
CA LEU A 9 -12.23 -1.04 -0.06
C LEU A 9 -12.00 -2.27 0.80
N ILE A 10 -12.30 -2.19 2.11
CA ILE A 10 -12.16 -3.35 3.02
C ILE A 10 -13.02 -4.53 2.55
N VAL A 11 -14.26 -4.29 2.12
CA VAL A 11 -15.14 -5.35 1.61
C VAL A 11 -14.53 -6.02 0.38
N GLU A 12 -14.00 -5.23 -0.54
CA GLU A 12 -13.36 -5.73 -1.76
C GLU A 12 -12.09 -6.55 -1.45
N GLU A 13 -11.26 -6.08 -0.51
CA GLU A 13 -10.06 -6.79 -0.05
C GLU A 13 -10.40 -8.17 0.53
N PHE A 14 -11.44 -8.27 1.37
CA PHE A 14 -11.86 -9.56 1.94
C PHE A 14 -12.42 -10.52 0.89
N GLN A 15 -13.16 -9.99 -0.08
CA GLN A 15 -13.67 -10.79 -1.18
C GLN A 15 -12.54 -11.32 -2.08
N ASN A 16 -11.54 -10.48 -2.38
CA ASN A 16 -10.44 -10.84 -3.27
C ASN A 16 -9.40 -11.73 -2.59
N ASN A 17 -9.02 -11.41 -1.35
CA ASN A 17 -7.86 -12.03 -0.70
C ASN A 17 -8.24 -13.24 0.15
N ALA A 18 -9.48 -13.30 0.64
CA ALA A 18 -9.98 -14.41 1.45
C ALA A 18 -11.20 -15.13 0.86
N GLY A 19 -11.82 -14.59 -0.20
CA GLY A 19 -13.06 -15.15 -0.75
C GLY A 19 -14.25 -15.06 0.22
N VAL A 20 -14.18 -14.16 1.21
CA VAL A 20 -15.20 -13.99 2.25
C VAL A 20 -16.08 -12.80 1.90
N ASP A 21 -17.39 -13.03 1.92
CA ASP A 21 -18.39 -11.98 1.74
C ASP A 21 -18.72 -11.37 3.12
N ILE A 22 -18.38 -10.09 3.28
CA ILE A 22 -18.63 -9.32 4.50
C ILE A 22 -19.63 -8.20 4.25
N ASP A 23 -20.45 -7.92 5.25
CA ASP A 23 -21.47 -6.89 5.17
C ASP A 23 -20.85 -5.49 5.23
N GLY A 24 -20.95 -4.75 4.12
CA GLY A 24 -20.36 -3.42 4.01
C GLY A 24 -20.99 -2.36 4.90
N GLU A 25 -22.22 -2.57 5.38
CA GLU A 25 -22.85 -1.67 6.34
C GLU A 25 -22.29 -1.89 7.75
N GLU A 26 -22.07 -3.14 8.14
CA GLU A 26 -21.41 -3.49 9.40
C GLU A 26 -19.98 -2.92 9.47
N VAL A 27 -19.19 -3.07 8.40
CA VAL A 27 -17.84 -2.50 8.30
C VAL A 27 -17.88 -0.97 8.43
N ARG A 28 -18.87 -0.34 7.79
CA ARG A 28 -19.06 1.11 7.86
C ARG A 28 -19.44 1.57 9.27
N GLU A 29 -20.35 0.89 9.95
CA GLU A 29 -20.73 1.23 11.33
C GLU A 29 -19.53 1.11 12.29
N LYS A 30 -18.75 0.03 12.17
CA LYS A 30 -17.51 -0.16 12.94
C LYS A 30 -16.50 0.97 12.66
N MET A 31 -16.30 1.33 11.39
CA MET A 31 -15.41 2.44 10.99
C MET A 31 -15.88 3.80 11.51
N ASN A 32 -17.17 4.12 11.34
CA ASN A 32 -17.76 5.37 11.82
C ASN A 32 -17.63 5.49 13.34
N THR A 33 -17.88 4.41 14.07
CA THR A 33 -17.70 4.40 15.53
C THR A 33 -16.27 4.76 15.92
N LEU A 34 -15.27 4.17 15.26
CA LEU A 34 -13.86 4.45 15.55
C LEU A 34 -13.45 5.88 15.17
N VAL A 35 -13.89 6.38 14.01
CA VAL A 35 -13.48 7.70 13.50
C VAL A 35 -14.27 8.85 14.16
N GLU A 36 -15.58 8.71 14.28
CA GLU A 36 -16.45 9.77 14.79
C GLU A 36 -16.53 9.76 16.32
N ASP A 37 -16.80 8.62 16.95
CA ASP A 37 -16.99 8.56 18.41
C ASP A 37 -15.66 8.48 19.16
N TYR A 38 -14.74 7.64 18.68
CA TYR A 38 -13.44 7.43 19.33
C TYR A 38 -12.33 8.34 18.77
N GLN A 39 -12.60 9.13 17.72
CA GLN A 39 -11.65 10.06 17.11
C GLN A 39 -10.33 9.38 16.68
N VAL A 40 -10.41 8.10 16.32
CA VAL A 40 -9.27 7.32 15.81
C VAL A 40 -8.98 7.78 14.38
N PRO A 41 -7.71 8.03 14.02
CA PRO A 41 -7.34 8.37 12.65
C PRO A 41 -7.83 7.31 11.64
N GLU A 42 -8.30 7.73 10.46
CA GLU A 42 -8.91 6.83 9.47
C GLU A 42 -8.05 5.58 9.17
N GLN A 43 -6.74 5.72 9.06
CA GLN A 43 -5.82 4.60 8.78
C GLN A 43 -5.75 3.60 9.95
N GLU A 44 -5.76 4.09 11.19
CA GLU A 44 -5.74 3.24 12.38
C GLU A 44 -7.09 2.58 12.61
N ALA A 45 -8.18 3.30 12.33
CA ALA A 45 -9.54 2.75 12.34
C ALA A 45 -9.66 1.60 11.34
N ARG A 46 -9.20 1.79 10.10
CA ARG A 46 -9.15 0.72 9.08
C ARG A 46 -8.40 -0.49 9.60
N ARG A 47 -7.18 -0.28 10.09
CA ARG A 47 -6.32 -1.36 10.60
C ARG A 47 -6.99 -2.14 11.73
N SER A 48 -7.65 -1.44 12.65
CA SER A 48 -8.39 -2.08 13.75
C SER A 48 -9.60 -2.89 13.26
N VAL A 49 -10.34 -2.38 12.26
CA VAL A 49 -11.50 -3.10 11.70
C VAL A 49 -11.05 -4.33 10.93
N VAL A 50 -10.04 -4.20 10.07
CA VAL A 50 -9.48 -5.33 9.31
C VAL A 50 -8.98 -6.42 10.26
N ASN A 51 -8.18 -6.09 11.26
CA ASN A 51 -7.69 -7.09 12.23
C ASN A 51 -8.85 -7.80 12.95
N GLY A 52 -9.88 -7.07 13.39
CA GLY A 52 -11.03 -7.67 14.05
C GLY A 52 -11.81 -8.62 13.13
N LEU A 53 -11.93 -8.31 11.84
CA LEU A 53 -12.57 -9.19 10.85
C LEU A 53 -11.72 -10.43 10.54
N LEU A 54 -10.39 -10.29 10.49
CA LEU A 54 -9.49 -11.45 10.33
C LEU A 54 -9.64 -12.44 11.48
N ASP A 55 -9.67 -11.93 12.72
CA ASP A 55 -9.89 -12.74 13.92
C ASP A 55 -11.29 -13.40 13.92
N GLU A 56 -12.33 -12.68 13.49
CA GLU A 56 -13.72 -13.17 13.44
C GLU A 56 -13.89 -14.31 12.44
N HIS A 57 -13.17 -14.26 11.32
CA HIS A 57 -13.24 -15.26 10.25
C HIS A 57 -12.15 -16.34 10.33
N ASP A 58 -11.32 -16.35 11.37
CA ASP A 58 -10.17 -17.26 11.54
C ASP A 58 -9.21 -17.22 10.32
N ILE A 59 -9.05 -16.03 9.74
CA ILE A 59 -8.20 -15.79 8.59
C ILE A 59 -6.78 -15.47 9.08
N ASP A 60 -5.82 -16.24 8.60
CA ASP A 60 -4.41 -15.98 8.88
C ASP A 60 -3.99 -14.63 8.27
N GLN A 61 -3.43 -13.75 9.11
CA GLN A 61 -3.04 -12.41 8.71
C GLN A 61 -1.99 -12.44 7.60
N ASP A 62 -0.99 -13.31 7.72
CA ASP A 62 0.08 -13.42 6.72
C ASP A 62 -0.48 -13.93 5.39
N ALA A 63 -1.44 -14.86 5.40
CA ALA A 63 -2.13 -15.34 4.20
C ALA A 63 -3.04 -14.28 3.56
N PHE A 64 -3.73 -13.47 4.38
CA PHE A 64 -4.60 -12.39 3.90
C PHE A 64 -3.83 -11.31 3.15
N TYR A 65 -2.67 -10.92 3.68
CA TYR A 65 -1.73 -10.00 3.05
C TYR A 65 -0.66 -10.71 2.20
N ALA A 66 -0.82 -12.00 1.91
CA ALA A 66 0.03 -12.71 0.94
C ALA A 66 -0.56 -12.64 -0.48
N SER A 67 -1.88 -12.43 -0.58
CA SER A 67 -2.60 -12.25 -1.85
C SER A 67 -2.43 -10.84 -2.41
N ASP A 68 -2.19 -9.88 -1.52
CA ASP A 68 -1.91 -8.48 -1.80
C ASP A 68 -0.49 -8.24 -1.33
N ASP A 69 0.44 -8.10 -2.28
CA ASP A 69 1.80 -7.64 -2.03
C ASP A 69 1.69 -6.38 -1.16
N GLY A 70 1.86 -6.50 0.17
CA GLY A 70 1.84 -5.36 1.10
C GLY A 70 3.01 -4.38 0.89
N GLY A 71 3.68 -4.47 -0.27
CA GLY A 71 4.55 -3.48 -0.85
C GLY A 71 3.75 -2.36 -1.51
N ASN A 72 4.47 -1.36 -2.01
CA ASN A 72 3.81 -0.36 -2.85
C ASN A 72 3.47 -0.98 -4.21
N GLU A 73 2.61 -0.32 -4.99
CA GLU A 73 2.36 -0.73 -6.38
C GLU A 73 3.69 -0.92 -7.14
N LEU A 74 3.87 -2.08 -7.78
CA LEU A 74 5.03 -2.35 -8.63
C LEU A 74 4.84 -1.62 -9.97
N VAL A 75 5.63 -0.58 -10.19
CA VAL A 75 5.51 0.32 -11.35
C VAL A 75 6.75 0.20 -12.25
N GLN A 76 6.54 0.32 -13.56
CA GLN A 76 7.62 0.39 -14.55
C GLN A 76 8.25 1.79 -14.57
N VAL A 77 9.55 1.90 -14.83
CA VAL A 77 10.28 3.18 -14.77
C VAL A 77 9.69 4.27 -15.67
N GLY A 78 9.18 3.88 -16.85
CA GLY A 78 8.59 4.79 -17.83
C GLY A 78 7.23 5.35 -17.44
N ASP A 79 6.55 4.72 -16.47
CA ASP A 79 5.20 5.09 -16.02
C ASP A 79 5.23 6.01 -14.78
N ILE A 80 6.41 6.33 -14.24
CA ILE A 80 6.57 7.30 -13.15
C ILE A 80 6.39 8.71 -13.70
N ASP A 81 5.23 9.32 -13.46
CA ASP A 81 4.84 10.60 -14.03
C ASP A 81 4.54 11.70 -13.00
N GLU A 82 4.40 11.36 -11.72
CA GLU A 82 4.16 12.32 -10.63
C GLU A 82 5.23 12.27 -9.54
N PRO A 83 5.56 13.42 -8.93
CA PRO A 83 6.41 13.44 -7.74
C PRO A 83 5.68 12.90 -6.50
N GLU A 84 6.44 12.50 -5.49
CA GLU A 84 5.93 12.09 -4.16
C GLU A 84 5.05 10.83 -4.15
N GLN A 85 5.16 9.99 -5.18
CA GLN A 85 4.55 8.66 -5.23
C GLN A 85 5.35 7.65 -4.41
N TRP A 86 4.64 6.81 -3.64
CA TRP A 86 5.21 5.65 -2.97
C TRP A 86 4.93 4.42 -3.84
N ILE A 87 5.98 3.92 -4.50
CA ILE A 87 5.94 2.84 -5.48
C ILE A 87 7.15 1.95 -5.29
N ASP A 88 7.03 0.70 -5.72
CA ASP A 88 8.14 -0.24 -5.79
C ASP A 88 8.52 -0.43 -7.28
N ILE A 89 9.81 -0.59 -7.57
CA ILE A 89 10.29 -0.78 -8.94
C ILE A 89 11.33 -1.91 -8.97
N GLU A 90 11.25 -2.79 -9.97
CA GLU A 90 12.28 -3.78 -10.26
C GLU A 90 13.11 -3.32 -11.46
N VAL A 91 14.40 -3.03 -11.23
CA VAL A 91 15.25 -2.37 -12.22
C VAL A 91 16.68 -2.90 -12.19
N LYS A 92 17.40 -2.69 -13.29
CA LYS A 92 18.86 -2.87 -13.33
C LYS A 92 19.57 -1.53 -13.16
N VAL A 93 20.68 -1.56 -12.44
CA VAL A 93 21.60 -0.42 -12.40
C VAL A 93 22.32 -0.34 -13.75
N ASP A 94 22.00 0.67 -14.54
CA ASP A 94 22.60 0.93 -15.86
C ASP A 94 23.99 1.56 -15.69
N GLN A 95 24.09 2.60 -14.86
CA GLN A 95 25.33 3.38 -14.67
C GLN A 95 25.48 3.86 -13.22
N LEU A 96 26.73 3.96 -12.77
CA LEU A 96 27.10 4.52 -11.46
C LEU A 96 28.14 5.63 -11.63
N TRP A 97 28.00 6.71 -10.86
CA TRP A 97 28.95 7.80 -10.84
C TRP A 97 29.53 8.03 -9.44
N LYS A 98 30.70 8.68 -9.39
CA LYS A 98 31.28 9.15 -8.14
C LYS A 98 30.45 10.32 -7.58
N PRO A 99 29.92 10.24 -6.35
CA PRO A 99 29.20 11.34 -5.73
C PRO A 99 30.07 12.60 -5.62
N ASN A 100 29.45 13.78 -5.80
CA ASN A 100 30.09 15.08 -5.70
C ASN A 100 29.87 15.75 -4.33
N SER A 101 29.21 15.07 -3.39
CA SER A 101 28.92 15.54 -2.03
C SER A 101 29.05 14.37 -1.04
N GLU A 102 29.53 14.66 0.16
CA GLU A 102 29.62 13.67 1.26
C GLU A 102 28.24 13.28 1.82
N SER A 103 27.20 14.08 1.53
CA SER A 103 25.82 13.76 1.91
C SER A 103 25.14 12.76 0.97
N MET A 104 25.79 12.35 -0.12
CA MET A 104 25.27 11.38 -1.09
C MET A 104 26.15 10.13 -1.07
N ALA A 105 25.57 9.00 -0.70
CA ALA A 105 26.26 7.72 -0.71
C ALA A 105 26.39 7.18 -2.14
N GLN A 106 25.36 7.32 -2.96
CA GLN A 106 25.34 6.78 -4.33
C GLN A 106 24.52 7.64 -5.29
N VAL A 107 24.95 7.69 -6.55
CA VAL A 107 24.21 8.32 -7.65
C VAL A 107 24.42 7.55 -8.94
N GLY A 108 23.36 7.35 -9.70
CA GLY A 108 23.39 6.52 -10.89
C GLY A 108 22.13 6.60 -11.75
N LEU A 109 22.09 5.76 -12.79
CA LEU A 109 20.90 5.48 -13.58
C LEU A 109 20.43 4.06 -13.30
N VAL A 110 19.13 3.91 -13.19
CA VAL A 110 18.44 2.63 -13.24
C VAL A 110 17.57 2.57 -14.49
N ALA A 111 17.39 1.37 -15.03
CA ALA A 111 16.61 1.15 -16.23
C ALA A 111 15.93 -0.22 -16.24
N ASP A 112 14.80 -0.28 -16.93
CA ASP A 112 14.07 -1.48 -17.32
C ASP A 112 13.73 -1.40 -18.83
N GLU A 113 12.80 -2.22 -19.31
CA GLU A 113 12.37 -2.18 -20.72
C GLU A 113 11.53 -0.95 -21.09
N SER A 114 10.90 -0.31 -20.10
CA SER A 114 10.01 0.83 -20.28
C SER A 114 10.76 2.17 -20.33
N GLY A 115 11.89 2.28 -19.62
CA GLY A 115 12.59 3.54 -19.49
C GLY A 115 13.84 3.51 -18.63
N ARG A 116 14.32 4.72 -18.32
CA ARG A 116 15.49 4.95 -17.46
C ARG A 116 15.27 6.20 -16.62
N THR A 117 15.69 6.15 -15.36
CA THR A 117 15.64 7.30 -14.45
C THR A 117 16.88 7.39 -13.59
N LYS A 118 17.12 8.57 -13.01
CA LYS A 118 18.25 8.83 -12.11
C LYS A 118 17.83 8.57 -10.67
N PHE A 119 18.71 7.93 -9.91
CA PHE A 119 18.52 7.76 -8.46
C PHE A 119 19.67 8.39 -7.66
N ILE A 120 19.37 8.73 -6.40
CA ILE A 120 20.32 9.25 -5.40
C ILE A 120 20.00 8.57 -4.08
N SER A 121 21.03 8.13 -3.35
CA SER A 121 20.96 7.58 -1.99
C SER A 121 22.01 8.21 -1.08
#